data_AF-A0A428CNK1-F1
#
_entry.id   AF-A0A428CNK1-F1
#
_cell.length_a   1.000
_cell.length_b   1.000
_cell.length_c   1.000
_cell.angle_alpha   90.00
_cell.angle_beta   90.00
_cell.angle_gamma   90.00
#
_symmetry.space_group_name_H-M   'P 1'
#
loop_
_entity.id
_entity.type
_entity.pdbx_description
1 polymer ?
#
loop_
_entity_poly.entity_id
_entity_poly.type
_entity_poly.pdbx_seq_one_letter_code
_entity_poly.pdbx_strand_id
1 'polypeptide(L)'
;MTSISKTKNGTYRLKVYIPIEARMPLGLVNSNYYDKRFKTRKEARQAEIDLLIKLNQIEDNEFTGLAKGDILFSDFYNNIWWDSYKAGQTTSTSKPPSRSTVANTKTCFEKHILPLLGNYTIQFLNQNKQVILNLMTSKANEYANFKSLRSYVISIFDWAEELEYIEANKVAKILRRIKATKKIQLAEAKREEDLYLTHEQLQEWFSAFQEDLENDKITLKDYVLFYLTFFLGDRKSETYALQWKHIDFSKSQIQLIQALDRYRQVKSTKGNKKTIFSISNDLLQLLTSWKEQQKHELAKFGIISNPEQFVFTYIDTRGNINKPLHADYLNNKMKSIRKRHKELAHATPHKLRHTGATLAKQAGMSLEAISEALTHSDTGTTQIYVNTSNVVPMTVGEFALQSLKQ
;
A
#
# COMPACT_ATOMS: atom_id res chain seq x y z
N MET A 1 -7.77 -36.07 -37.04
CA MET A 1 -9.00 -36.35 -37.84
C MET A 1 -9.78 -35.06 -37.97
N THR A 2 -9.99 -34.62 -39.21
CA THR A 2 -10.73 -33.41 -39.53
C THR A 2 -12.01 -33.79 -40.27
N SER A 3 -13.14 -33.18 -39.91
CA SER A 3 -14.41 -33.44 -40.59
C SER A 3 -15.17 -32.14 -40.85
N ILE A 4 -15.52 -31.90 -42.12
CA ILE A 4 -16.52 -30.91 -42.52
C ILE A 4 -17.82 -31.63 -42.85
N SER A 5 -18.87 -31.40 -42.08
CA SER A 5 -20.19 -32.02 -42.29
C SER A 5 -21.28 -30.97 -42.53
N LYS A 6 -22.21 -31.28 -43.44
CA LYS A 6 -23.39 -30.43 -43.70
C LYS A 6 -24.43 -30.67 -42.60
N THR A 7 -24.89 -29.60 -41.97
CA THR A 7 -25.91 -29.64 -40.91
C THR A 7 -27.32 -29.65 -41.49
N LYS A 8 -28.32 -30.08 -40.69
CA LYS A 8 -29.74 -30.07 -41.06
C LYS A 8 -30.26 -28.67 -41.48
N ASN A 9 -29.61 -27.60 -41.01
CA ASN A 9 -29.99 -26.22 -41.29
C ASN A 9 -29.21 -25.62 -42.49
N GLY A 10 -28.58 -26.44 -43.33
CA GLY A 10 -27.88 -26.00 -44.53
C GLY A 10 -26.48 -25.39 -44.31
N THR A 11 -26.05 -25.17 -43.06
CA THR A 11 -24.70 -24.69 -42.70
C THR A 11 -23.67 -25.83 -42.64
N TYR A 12 -22.38 -25.51 -42.69
CA TYR A 12 -21.28 -26.47 -42.66
C TYR A 12 -20.54 -26.42 -41.32
N ARG A 13 -20.47 -27.53 -40.59
CA ARG A 13 -19.76 -27.65 -39.31
C ARG A 13 -18.35 -28.17 -39.58
N LEU A 14 -17.34 -27.41 -39.18
CA LEU A 14 -15.94 -27.83 -39.12
C LEU A 14 -15.65 -28.33 -37.71
N LYS A 15 -15.20 -29.58 -37.58
CA LYS A 15 -14.72 -30.16 -36.33
C LYS A 15 -13.32 -30.71 -36.53
N VAL A 16 -12.34 -30.15 -35.81
CA VAL A 16 -10.91 -30.50 -35.92
C VAL A 16 -10.38 -30.85 -34.54
N TYR A 17 -9.71 -31.99 -34.39
CA TYR A 17 -9.01 -32.33 -33.15
C TYR A 17 -7.77 -31.46 -32.99
N ILE A 18 -7.55 -30.93 -31.79
CA ILE A 18 -6.41 -30.05 -31.48
C ILE A 18 -5.46 -30.78 -30.51
N PRO A 19 -4.19 -31.02 -30.88
CA PRO A 19 -3.15 -31.55 -29.99
C PRO A 19 -2.98 -30.69 -28.73
N ILE A 20 -2.62 -31.31 -27.60
CA ILE A 20 -2.49 -30.62 -26.30
C ILE A 20 -1.59 -29.38 -26.40
N GLU A 21 -0.46 -29.51 -27.09
CA GLU A 21 0.55 -28.47 -27.29
C GLU A 21 0.00 -27.25 -28.05
N ALA A 22 -0.98 -27.47 -28.94
CA ALA A 22 -1.60 -26.42 -29.73
C ALA A 22 -2.89 -25.83 -29.13
N ARG A 23 -3.45 -26.43 -28.06
CA ARG A 23 -4.70 -25.94 -27.44
C ARG A 23 -4.55 -24.57 -26.79
N MET A 24 -3.44 -24.37 -26.07
CA MET A 24 -3.16 -23.14 -25.35
C MET A 24 -2.85 -21.97 -26.29
N PRO A 25 -1.97 -22.11 -27.31
CA PRO A 25 -1.75 -21.06 -28.31
C PRO A 25 -3.00 -20.67 -29.13
N LEU A 26 -3.92 -21.62 -29.33
CA LEU A 26 -5.16 -21.39 -30.09
C LEU A 26 -6.35 -20.91 -29.23
N GLY A 27 -6.14 -20.68 -27.92
CA GLY A 27 -7.19 -20.19 -27.01
C GLY A 27 -8.30 -21.19 -26.69
N LEU A 28 -8.04 -22.50 -26.86
CA LEU A 28 -9.00 -23.58 -26.65
C LEU A 28 -8.71 -24.30 -25.32
N VAL A 29 -9.09 -23.67 -24.20
CA VAL A 29 -8.71 -24.14 -22.85
C VAL A 29 -9.51 -25.36 -22.38
N ASN A 30 -10.77 -25.50 -22.80
CA ASN A 30 -11.70 -26.53 -22.29
C ASN A 30 -12.22 -27.47 -23.38
N SER A 31 -11.68 -27.41 -24.60
CA SER A 31 -12.14 -28.24 -25.72
C SER A 31 -10.95 -28.84 -26.47
N ASN A 32 -10.99 -30.16 -26.63
CA ASN A 32 -10.02 -30.90 -27.44
C ASN A 32 -10.31 -30.77 -28.95
N TYR A 33 -11.35 -30.02 -29.30
CA TYR A 33 -11.80 -29.81 -30.67
C TYR A 33 -12.04 -28.33 -30.97
N TYR A 34 -11.56 -27.88 -32.12
CA TYR A 34 -12.08 -26.68 -32.77
C TYR A 34 -13.40 -27.03 -33.43
N ASP A 35 -14.48 -26.36 -33.04
CA ASP A 35 -15.84 -26.64 -33.53
C ASP A 35 -16.55 -25.32 -33.89
N LYS A 36 -16.71 -25.08 -35.19
CA LYS A 36 -17.40 -23.88 -35.71
C LYS A 36 -18.31 -24.21 -36.88
N ARG A 37 -19.34 -23.38 -37.08
CA ARG A 37 -20.28 -23.47 -38.20
C ARG A 37 -20.07 -22.31 -39.17
N PHE A 38 -20.13 -22.60 -40.46
CA PHE A 38 -19.92 -21.66 -41.56
C PHE A 38 -21.11 -21.70 -42.53
N LYS A 39 -21.35 -20.59 -43.23
CA LYS A 39 -22.48 -20.47 -44.16
C LYS A 39 -22.22 -21.28 -45.42
N THR A 40 -20.98 -21.31 -45.89
CA THR A 40 -20.59 -22.05 -47.11
C THR A 40 -19.53 -23.11 -46.83
N ARG A 41 -19.48 -24.13 -47.71
CA ARG A 41 -18.42 -25.15 -47.66
C ARG A 41 -17.04 -24.55 -47.92
N LYS A 42 -16.98 -23.50 -48.74
CA LYS A 42 -15.73 -22.79 -49.09
C LYS A 42 -15.14 -22.10 -47.86
N GLU A 43 -15.96 -21.40 -47.07
CA GLU A 43 -15.54 -20.77 -45.80
C GLU A 43 -15.04 -21.81 -44.79
N ALA A 44 -15.77 -22.92 -44.62
CA ALA A 44 -15.35 -24.00 -43.73
C ALA A 44 -13.99 -24.59 -44.13
N ARG A 45 -13.75 -24.73 -45.44
CA ARG A 45 -12.50 -25.26 -45.99
C ARG A 45 -11.34 -24.28 -45.85
N GLN A 46 -11.59 -22.97 -45.98
CA GLN A 46 -10.56 -21.96 -45.72
C GLN A 46 -10.16 -21.96 -44.24
N ALA A 47 -11.14 -21.97 -43.33
CA ALA A 47 -10.88 -22.03 -41.90
C ALA A 47 -10.15 -23.32 -41.47
N GLU A 48 -10.40 -24.44 -42.15
CA GLU A 48 -9.66 -25.69 -41.98
C GLU A 48 -8.19 -25.54 -42.39
N ILE A 49 -7.92 -24.97 -43.57
CA ILE A 49 -6.57 -24.73 -44.07
C ILE A 49 -5.79 -23.79 -43.14
N ASP A 50 -6.39 -22.67 -42.75
CA ASP A 50 -5.76 -21.69 -41.86
C ASP A 50 -5.43 -22.30 -40.48
N LEU A 51 -6.28 -23.20 -39.99
CA LEU A 51 -6.07 -23.91 -38.72
C LEU A 51 -4.94 -24.94 -38.83
N LEU A 52 -4.86 -25.68 -39.95
CA LEU A 52 -3.78 -26.64 -40.20
C LEU A 52 -2.43 -25.95 -40.34
N ILE A 53 -2.37 -24.79 -41.01
CA ILE A 53 -1.15 -23.99 -41.10
C ILE A 53 -0.66 -23.58 -39.71
N LYS A 54 -1.58 -23.12 -38.84
CA LYS A 54 -1.24 -22.78 -37.45
C LYS A 54 -0.76 -23.97 -36.63
N LEU A 55 -1.37 -25.15 -36.84
CA LEU A 55 -0.94 -26.38 -36.17
C LEU A 55 0.48 -26.78 -36.57
N ASN A 56 0.79 -26.74 -37.86
CA ASN A 56 2.14 -27.04 -38.36
C ASN A 56 3.18 -26.03 -37.83
N GLN A 57 2.86 -24.73 -37.82
CA GLN A 57 3.76 -23.70 -37.27
C GLN A 57 4.04 -23.88 -35.76
N ILE A 58 3.09 -24.43 -35.01
CA ILE A 58 3.27 -24.76 -33.60
C ILE A 58 4.15 -26.00 -33.42
N GLU A 59 3.98 -27.02 -34.28
CA GLU A 59 4.82 -28.24 -34.26
C GLU A 59 6.28 -27.94 -34.64
N ASP A 60 6.52 -27.01 -35.56
CA ASP A 60 7.87 -26.64 -36.04
C ASP A 60 8.59 -25.60 -35.16
N ASN A 61 8.00 -25.16 -34.03
CA ASN A 61 8.53 -24.09 -33.15
C ASN A 61 8.77 -22.73 -33.86
N GLU A 62 8.29 -22.56 -35.10
CA GLU A 62 8.40 -21.32 -35.89
C GLU A 62 7.21 -20.36 -35.66
N PHE A 63 6.36 -20.62 -34.67
CA PHE A 63 5.22 -19.77 -34.35
C PHE A 63 5.66 -18.42 -33.74
N THR A 64 6.10 -17.49 -34.60
CA THR A 64 6.36 -16.10 -34.24
C THR A 64 5.07 -15.30 -34.24
N GLY A 65 4.49 -15.13 -33.06
CA GLY A 65 3.61 -14.01 -32.76
C GLY A 65 2.18 -14.12 -33.30
N LEU A 66 1.28 -14.53 -32.42
CA LEU A 66 -0.04 -13.94 -32.29
C LEU A 66 -0.04 -12.45 -32.70
N ALA A 67 -1.04 -11.97 -33.45
CA ALA A 67 -1.18 -10.54 -33.74
C ALA A 67 -1.04 -9.75 -32.43
N LYS A 68 -0.39 -8.57 -32.43
CA LYS A 68 -0.08 -7.80 -31.20
C LYS A 68 -1.23 -7.78 -30.17
N GLY A 69 -2.50 -7.77 -30.60
CA GLY A 69 -3.67 -7.81 -29.70
C GLY A 69 -3.92 -9.11 -28.92
N ASP A 70 -3.40 -10.25 -29.32
CA ASP A 70 -3.70 -11.55 -28.69
C ASP A 70 -2.76 -11.91 -27.53
N ILE A 71 -1.88 -11.00 -27.10
CA ILE A 71 -1.04 -11.20 -25.92
C ILE A 71 -1.88 -11.36 -24.64
N LEU A 72 -1.50 -12.30 -23.78
CA LEU A 72 -2.13 -12.47 -22.46
C LEU A 72 -1.85 -11.25 -21.58
N PHE A 73 -2.79 -10.93 -20.69
CA PHE A 73 -2.63 -9.87 -19.70
C PHE A 73 -1.40 -10.12 -18.81
N SER A 74 -1.18 -11.38 -18.43
CA SER A 74 -0.02 -11.79 -17.64
C SER A 74 1.30 -11.58 -18.37
N ASP A 75 1.37 -11.96 -19.65
CA ASP A 75 2.56 -11.76 -20.49
C ASP A 75 2.83 -10.28 -20.74
N PHE A 76 1.80 -9.50 -21.03
CA PHE A 76 1.94 -8.05 -21.18
C PHE A 76 2.42 -7.38 -19.89
N TYR A 77 1.91 -7.83 -18.74
CA TYR A 77 2.40 -7.37 -17.44
C TYR A 77 3.89 -7.70 -17.25
N ASN A 78 4.27 -8.97 -17.40
CA ASN A 78 5.61 -9.46 -17.07
C ASN A 78 6.68 -8.93 -18.03
N ASN A 79 6.39 -8.93 -19.33
CA ASN A 79 7.39 -8.74 -20.38
C ASN A 79 7.43 -7.29 -20.90
N ILE A 80 6.40 -6.49 -20.63
CA ILE A 80 6.27 -5.15 -21.23
C ILE A 80 6.02 -4.11 -20.15
N TRP A 81 4.89 -4.17 -19.45
CA TRP A 81 4.47 -3.10 -18.55
C TRP A 81 5.36 -2.98 -17.30
N TRP A 82 5.88 -4.09 -16.77
CA TRP A 82 6.59 -4.10 -15.49
C TRP A 82 7.88 -3.28 -15.50
N ASP A 83 8.66 -3.36 -16.57
CA ASP A 83 9.91 -2.60 -16.69
C ASP A 83 9.63 -1.12 -16.93
N SER A 84 8.66 -0.80 -17.80
CA SER A 84 8.20 0.58 -18.01
C SER A 84 7.63 1.21 -16.73
N TYR A 85 6.91 0.44 -15.91
CA TYR A 85 6.40 0.91 -14.61
C TYR A 85 7.53 1.25 -13.64
N LYS A 86 8.54 0.38 -13.51
CA LYS A 86 9.72 0.64 -12.65
C LYS A 86 10.49 1.88 -13.12
N ALA A 87 10.57 2.10 -14.44
CA ALA A 87 11.17 3.29 -15.03
C ALA A 87 10.31 4.56 -14.87
N GLY A 88 9.07 4.44 -14.38
CA GLY A 88 8.14 5.55 -14.19
C GLY A 88 7.34 5.95 -15.43
N GLN A 89 7.51 5.24 -16.56
CA GLN A 89 6.91 5.58 -17.86
C GLN A 89 5.38 5.41 -17.88
N THR A 90 4.84 4.51 -17.05
CA THR A 90 3.41 4.20 -17.01
C THR A 90 2.66 4.93 -15.88
N THR A 91 3.30 5.95 -15.30
CA THR A 91 2.77 6.73 -14.16
C THR A 91 2.79 8.21 -14.47
N SER A 92 1.83 8.96 -13.93
CA SER A 92 1.79 10.43 -14.08
C SER A 92 2.70 11.18 -13.11
N THR A 93 3.52 10.48 -12.32
CA THR A 93 4.39 11.10 -11.32
C THR A 93 5.72 11.54 -11.92
N SER A 94 6.22 12.70 -11.49
CA SER A 94 7.49 13.27 -11.97
C SER A 94 8.75 12.46 -11.61
N LYS A 95 8.62 11.45 -10.76
CA LYS A 95 9.72 10.57 -10.34
C LYS A 95 9.29 9.11 -10.46
N PRO A 96 10.24 8.21 -10.79
CA PRO A 96 9.99 6.78 -10.75
C PRO A 96 9.48 6.31 -9.37
N PRO A 97 8.67 5.23 -9.33
CA PRO A 97 8.15 4.71 -8.07
C PRO A 97 9.28 4.24 -7.14
N SER A 98 9.13 4.52 -5.85
CA SER A 98 10.10 4.05 -4.84
C SER A 98 10.17 2.52 -4.81
N ARG A 99 11.30 1.96 -4.33
CA ARG A 99 11.46 0.50 -4.14
C ARG A 99 10.34 -0.13 -3.30
N SER A 100 9.80 0.62 -2.34
CA SER A 100 8.65 0.17 -1.53
C SER A 100 7.37 0.11 -2.35
N THR A 101 7.13 1.14 -3.16
CA THR A 101 6.00 1.21 -4.09
C THR A 101 6.05 0.05 -5.07
N VAL A 102 7.21 -0.18 -5.71
CA VAL A 102 7.41 -1.30 -6.66
C VAL A 102 7.07 -2.64 -6.00
N ALA A 103 7.61 -2.93 -4.80
CA ALA A 103 7.31 -4.17 -4.10
C ALA A 103 5.82 -4.33 -3.76
N ASN A 104 5.16 -3.24 -3.35
CA ASN A 104 3.72 -3.26 -3.06
C ASN A 104 2.89 -3.47 -4.33
N THR A 105 3.27 -2.83 -5.44
CA THR A 105 2.62 -3.02 -6.74
C THR A 105 2.75 -4.46 -7.21
N LYS A 106 3.95 -5.05 -7.14
CA LYS A 106 4.17 -6.47 -7.45
C LYS A 106 3.22 -7.37 -6.64
N THR A 107 3.12 -7.13 -5.33
CA THR A 107 2.21 -7.86 -4.44
C THR A 107 0.74 -7.70 -4.87
N CYS A 108 0.32 -6.49 -5.28
CA CYS A 108 -1.03 -6.26 -5.80
C CYS A 108 -1.31 -7.06 -7.07
N PHE A 109 -0.35 -7.15 -7.99
CA PHE A 109 -0.50 -7.94 -9.21
C PHE A 109 -0.60 -9.43 -8.89
N GLU A 110 0.39 -9.97 -8.19
CA GLU A 110 0.48 -11.40 -7.87
C GLU A 110 -0.74 -11.91 -7.08
N LYS A 111 -1.19 -11.15 -6.07
CA LYS A 111 -2.27 -11.61 -5.18
C LYS A 111 -3.67 -11.31 -5.68
N HIS A 112 -3.83 -10.34 -6.58
CA HIS A 112 -5.17 -9.82 -6.91
C HIS A 112 -5.43 -9.65 -8.40
N ILE A 113 -4.52 -9.05 -9.17
CA ILE A 113 -4.80 -8.72 -10.58
C ILE A 113 -4.54 -9.93 -11.49
N LEU A 114 -3.39 -10.57 -11.37
CA LEU A 114 -3.02 -11.71 -12.22
C LEU A 114 -3.95 -12.92 -12.03
N PRO A 115 -4.34 -13.32 -10.80
CA PRO A 115 -5.33 -14.39 -10.63
C PRO A 115 -6.70 -14.06 -11.25
N LEU A 116 -7.03 -12.77 -11.37
CA LEU A 116 -8.32 -12.31 -11.87
C LEU A 116 -8.34 -12.12 -13.40
N LEU A 117 -7.26 -11.57 -13.97
CA LEU A 117 -7.21 -11.09 -15.35
C LEU A 117 -6.10 -11.75 -16.19
N GLY A 118 -5.13 -12.40 -15.57
CA GLY A 118 -3.88 -12.84 -16.21
C GLY A 118 -4.05 -13.81 -17.38
N ASN A 119 -5.10 -14.62 -17.35
CA ASN A 119 -5.38 -15.65 -18.36
C ASN A 119 -6.24 -15.15 -19.54
N TYR A 120 -6.64 -13.88 -19.54
CA TYR A 120 -7.33 -13.27 -20.66
C TYR A 120 -6.36 -12.53 -21.56
N THR A 121 -6.66 -12.44 -22.86
CA THR A 121 -5.92 -11.56 -23.76
C THR A 121 -6.29 -10.10 -23.50
N ILE A 122 -5.33 -9.18 -23.72
CA ILE A 122 -5.58 -7.75 -23.60
C ILE A 122 -6.73 -7.34 -24.55
N GLN A 123 -6.71 -7.81 -25.80
CA GLN A 123 -7.77 -7.49 -26.75
C GLN A 123 -9.14 -8.03 -26.33
N PHE A 124 -9.22 -9.26 -25.80
CA PHE A 124 -10.49 -9.82 -25.33
C PHE A 124 -11.10 -8.95 -24.24
N LEU A 125 -10.33 -8.60 -23.21
CA LEU A 125 -10.81 -7.75 -22.12
C LEU A 125 -11.19 -6.34 -22.61
N ASN A 126 -10.45 -5.80 -23.58
CA ASN A 126 -10.71 -4.48 -24.15
C ASN A 126 -12.03 -4.43 -24.94
N GLN A 127 -12.35 -5.48 -25.69
CA GLN A 127 -13.60 -5.56 -26.47
C GLN A 127 -14.80 -6.01 -25.62
N ASN A 128 -14.57 -6.87 -24.62
CA ASN A 128 -15.63 -7.44 -23.78
C ASN A 128 -15.78 -6.67 -22.46
N LYS A 129 -16.22 -5.42 -22.57
CA LYS A 129 -16.40 -4.48 -21.44
C LYS A 129 -17.18 -5.05 -20.26
N GLN A 130 -18.22 -5.86 -20.52
CA GLN A 130 -19.05 -6.43 -19.46
C GLN A 130 -18.27 -7.43 -18.60
N VAL A 131 -17.37 -8.22 -19.20
CA VAL A 131 -16.58 -9.23 -18.49
C VAL A 131 -15.65 -8.55 -17.49
N ILE A 132 -14.84 -7.61 -17.94
CA ILE A 132 -13.90 -6.89 -17.05
C ILE A 132 -14.65 -6.06 -16.00
N LEU A 133 -15.80 -5.48 -16.34
CA LEU A 133 -16.65 -4.75 -15.38
C LEU A 133 -17.13 -5.67 -14.25
N ASN A 134 -17.63 -6.86 -14.58
CA ASN A 134 -18.11 -7.83 -13.58
C ASN A 134 -16.96 -8.31 -12.67
N LEU A 135 -15.82 -8.68 -13.26
CA LEU A 135 -14.64 -9.14 -12.52
C LEU A 135 -14.12 -8.07 -11.54
N MET A 136 -13.98 -6.83 -12.02
CA MET A 136 -13.48 -5.72 -11.21
C MET A 136 -14.49 -5.25 -10.17
N THR A 137 -15.80 -5.30 -10.46
CA THR A 137 -16.85 -4.98 -9.49
C THR A 137 -16.90 -6.00 -8.36
N SER A 138 -16.81 -7.28 -8.68
CA SER A 138 -16.66 -8.34 -7.68
C SER A 138 -15.46 -8.06 -6.77
N LYS A 139 -14.30 -7.72 -7.36
CA LYS A 139 -13.10 -7.38 -6.58
C LYS A 139 -13.25 -6.13 -5.71
N ALA A 140 -14.04 -5.15 -6.15
CA ALA A 140 -14.31 -3.93 -5.39
C ALA A 140 -15.17 -4.17 -4.13
N ASN A 141 -16.03 -5.20 -4.16
CA ASN A 141 -16.83 -5.63 -3.02
C ASN A 141 -16.00 -6.46 -2.03
N GLU A 142 -14.95 -7.13 -2.48
CA GLU A 142 -14.08 -7.97 -1.65
C GLU A 142 -12.94 -7.17 -1.00
N TYR A 143 -12.33 -6.21 -1.73
CA TYR A 143 -11.04 -5.64 -1.37
C TYR A 143 -11.07 -4.14 -1.11
N ALA A 144 -10.69 -3.73 0.10
CA ALA A 144 -10.72 -2.32 0.51
C ALA A 144 -9.80 -1.40 -0.31
N ASN A 145 -8.62 -1.88 -0.73
CA ASN A 145 -7.67 -1.06 -1.51
C ASN A 145 -7.90 -1.18 -3.04
N PHE A 146 -9.14 -1.49 -3.44
CA PHE A 146 -9.54 -1.64 -4.85
C PHE A 146 -9.11 -0.46 -5.75
N LYS A 147 -9.13 0.78 -5.24
CA LYS A 147 -8.73 1.96 -6.02
C LYS A 147 -7.34 1.82 -6.65
N SER A 148 -6.39 1.22 -5.93
CA SER A 148 -5.03 0.98 -6.44
C SER A 148 -5.03 -0.10 -7.52
N LEU A 149 -5.73 -1.23 -7.28
CA LEU A 149 -5.84 -2.31 -8.28
C LEU A 149 -6.43 -1.77 -9.59
N ARG A 150 -7.53 -1.03 -9.48
CA ARG A 150 -8.17 -0.36 -10.61
C ARG A 150 -7.21 0.56 -11.36
N SER A 151 -6.41 1.34 -10.64
CA SER A 151 -5.43 2.25 -11.26
C SER A 151 -4.38 1.48 -12.06
N TYR A 152 -3.87 0.37 -11.53
CA TYR A 152 -2.89 -0.45 -12.22
C TYR A 152 -3.46 -1.16 -13.46
N VAL A 153 -4.68 -1.69 -13.36
CA VAL A 153 -5.38 -2.28 -14.51
C VAL A 153 -5.56 -1.24 -15.61
N ILE A 154 -6.04 -0.03 -15.26
CA ILE A 154 -6.18 1.06 -16.25
C ILE A 154 -4.83 1.39 -16.90
N SER A 155 -3.76 1.51 -16.11
CA SER A 155 -2.40 1.78 -16.61
C SER A 155 -1.87 0.69 -17.56
N ILE A 156 -2.24 -0.58 -17.37
CA ILE A 156 -1.89 -1.66 -18.32
C ILE A 156 -2.54 -1.39 -19.68
N PHE A 157 -3.83 -1.07 -19.72
CA PHE A 157 -4.53 -0.80 -20.98
C PHE A 157 -4.11 0.53 -21.61
N ASP A 158 -3.81 1.56 -20.82
CA ASP A 158 -3.27 2.84 -21.33
C ASP A 158 -1.93 2.58 -22.03
N TRP A 159 -1.05 1.77 -21.43
CA TRP A 159 0.25 1.44 -22.03
C TRP A 159 0.13 0.51 -23.24
N ALA A 160 -0.86 -0.40 -23.23
CA ALA A 160 -1.15 -1.26 -24.39
C ALA A 160 -1.67 -0.45 -25.59
N GLU A 161 -2.44 0.62 -25.35
CA GLU A 161 -2.85 1.58 -26.37
C GLU A 161 -1.65 2.34 -26.92
N GLU A 162 -0.81 2.90 -26.05
CA GLU A 162 0.40 3.66 -26.43
C GLU A 162 1.37 2.84 -27.30
N LEU A 163 1.50 1.54 -27.02
CA LEU A 163 2.37 0.63 -27.78
C LEU A 163 1.64 -0.07 -28.95
N GLU A 164 0.42 0.35 -29.27
CA GLU A 164 -0.39 -0.15 -30.39
C GLU A 164 -0.72 -1.65 -30.32
N TYR A 165 -0.79 -2.22 -29.11
CA TYR A 165 -1.33 -3.58 -28.88
C TYR A 165 -2.85 -3.59 -29.00
N ILE A 166 -3.48 -2.45 -28.72
CA ILE A 166 -4.90 -2.19 -28.94
C ILE A 166 -5.06 -0.81 -29.59
N GLU A 167 -6.11 -0.64 -30.39
CA GLU A 167 -6.41 0.63 -31.07
C GLU A 167 -6.76 1.77 -30.11
N ALA A 168 -7.46 1.43 -29.01
CA ALA A 168 -7.86 2.39 -28.00
C ALA A 168 -8.16 1.70 -26.66
N ASN A 169 -7.92 2.38 -25.53
CA ASN A 169 -8.34 1.89 -24.22
C ASN A 169 -9.86 2.07 -24.02
N LYS A 170 -10.62 1.03 -24.33
CA LYS A 170 -12.09 1.03 -24.24
C LYS A 170 -12.60 0.79 -22.81
N VAL A 171 -11.73 0.43 -21.86
CA VAL A 171 -12.10 0.03 -20.49
C VAL A 171 -11.85 1.11 -19.43
N ALA A 172 -10.99 2.09 -19.69
CA ALA A 172 -10.61 3.11 -18.69
C ALA A 172 -11.82 3.83 -18.07
N LYS A 173 -12.72 4.34 -18.93
CA LYS A 173 -13.88 5.13 -18.51
C LYS A 173 -14.86 4.33 -17.64
N ILE A 174 -15.12 3.06 -18.00
CA ILE A 174 -16.05 2.21 -17.25
C ILE A 174 -15.47 1.78 -15.90
N LEU A 175 -14.17 1.45 -15.85
CA LEU A 175 -13.51 1.05 -14.61
C LEU A 175 -13.48 2.20 -13.60
N ARG A 176 -13.24 3.44 -14.04
CA ARG A 176 -13.25 4.64 -13.18
C ARG A 176 -14.60 4.86 -12.47
N ARG A 177 -15.71 4.33 -12.99
CA ARG A 177 -17.05 4.43 -12.38
C ARG A 177 -17.27 3.45 -11.22
N ILE A 178 -16.54 2.33 -11.18
CA ILE A 178 -16.66 1.33 -10.10
C ILE A 178 -16.23 1.96 -8.77
N LYS A 179 -17.12 1.96 -7.78
CA LYS A 179 -16.83 2.47 -6.43
C LYS A 179 -16.08 1.42 -5.62
N ALA A 180 -15.25 1.85 -4.66
CA ALA A 180 -14.53 0.94 -3.76
C ALA A 180 -15.46 0.51 -2.62
N THR A 181 -16.48 -0.30 -2.93
CA THR A 181 -17.60 -0.65 -2.05
C THR A 181 -17.12 -1.17 -0.70
N LYS A 182 -16.15 -2.11 -0.68
CA LYS A 182 -15.63 -2.64 0.58
C LYS A 182 -15.04 -1.57 1.49
N LYS A 183 -14.35 -0.58 0.91
CA LYS A 183 -13.75 0.53 1.68
C LYS A 183 -14.81 1.45 2.26
N ILE A 184 -15.88 1.70 1.51
CA ILE A 184 -17.00 2.54 1.95
C ILE A 184 -17.71 1.86 3.13
N GLN A 185 -18.07 0.58 3.00
CA GLN A 185 -18.68 -0.20 4.08
C GLN A 185 -17.81 -0.23 5.35
N LEU A 186 -16.49 -0.42 5.20
CA LEU A 186 -15.55 -0.40 6.33
C LEU A 186 -15.40 0.98 6.96
N ALA A 187 -15.65 2.06 6.23
CA ALA A 187 -15.62 3.41 6.77
C ALA A 187 -16.90 3.73 7.54
N GLU A 188 -18.06 3.35 6.99
CA GLU A 188 -19.38 3.52 7.62
C GLU A 188 -19.53 2.69 8.89
N ALA A 189 -18.88 1.53 8.97
CA ALA A 189 -18.89 0.68 10.16
C ALA A 189 -17.94 1.15 11.29
N LYS A 190 -17.08 2.15 11.06
CA LYS A 190 -16.16 2.64 12.10
C LYS A 190 -16.86 3.68 12.97
N ARG A 191 -16.78 3.50 14.29
CA ARG A 191 -17.19 4.53 15.25
C ARG A 191 -16.04 5.50 15.52
N GLU A 192 -16.35 6.76 15.81
CA GLU A 192 -15.33 7.77 16.10
C GLU A 192 -14.49 7.41 17.32
N GLU A 193 -15.12 6.84 18.36
CA GLU A 193 -14.46 6.34 19.57
C GLU A 193 -13.39 5.27 19.28
N ASP A 194 -13.50 4.56 18.16
CA ASP A 194 -12.51 3.54 17.78
C ASP A 194 -11.23 4.16 17.17
N LEU A 195 -11.25 5.45 16.79
CA LEU A 195 -10.17 6.13 16.06
C LEU A 195 -9.00 6.56 16.93
N TYR A 196 -9.27 6.90 18.20
CA TYR A 196 -8.27 7.34 19.17
C TYR A 196 -8.45 6.63 20.52
N LEU A 197 -7.55 6.85 21.47
CA LEU A 197 -7.69 6.36 22.84
C LEU A 197 -8.26 7.46 23.72
N THR A 198 -9.12 7.11 24.67
CA THR A 198 -9.51 8.08 25.72
C THR A 198 -8.32 8.43 26.60
N HIS A 199 -8.48 9.44 27.45
CA HIS A 199 -7.44 9.82 28.40
C HIS A 199 -7.07 8.64 29.32
N GLU A 200 -8.07 7.93 29.83
CA GLU A 200 -7.90 6.77 30.72
C GLU A 200 -7.19 5.63 29.98
N GLN A 201 -7.64 5.28 28.77
CA GLN A 201 -7.01 4.22 27.96
C GLN A 201 -5.55 4.56 27.62
N LEU A 202 -5.25 5.84 27.38
CA LEU A 202 -3.87 6.27 27.16
C LEU A 202 -3.02 6.14 28.43
N GLN A 203 -3.56 6.52 29.59
CA GLN A 203 -2.89 6.33 30.88
C GLN A 203 -2.61 4.84 31.14
N GLU A 204 -3.58 3.95 30.89
CA GLU A 204 -3.38 2.50 31.00
C GLU A 204 -2.21 2.01 30.13
N TRP A 205 -2.07 2.53 28.91
CA TRP A 205 -0.92 2.21 28.06
C TRP A 205 0.42 2.66 28.67
N PHE A 206 0.50 3.85 29.25
CA PHE A 206 1.70 4.31 29.93
C PHE A 206 2.03 3.46 31.16
N SER A 207 1.03 3.18 32.00
CA SER A 207 1.17 2.33 33.17
C SER A 207 1.65 0.93 32.81
N ALA A 208 1.09 0.31 31.77
CA ALA A 208 1.51 -1.01 31.31
C ALA A 208 2.95 -1.05 30.79
N PHE A 209 3.41 0.01 30.11
CA PHE A 209 4.81 0.13 29.70
C PHE A 209 5.75 0.32 30.88
N GLN A 210 5.33 1.09 31.90
CA GLN A 210 6.10 1.30 33.12
C GLN A 210 6.19 0.00 33.94
N GLU A 211 5.07 -0.68 34.16
CA GLU A 211 5.01 -1.96 34.88
C GLU A 211 5.86 -3.03 34.18
N ASP A 212 5.78 -3.14 32.86
CA ASP A 212 6.61 -4.08 32.11
C ASP A 212 8.11 -3.73 32.18
N LEU A 213 8.47 -2.45 32.35
CA LEU A 213 9.86 -2.03 32.52
C LEU A 213 10.36 -2.41 33.93
N GLU A 214 9.58 -2.11 34.96
CA GLU A 214 9.89 -2.41 36.37
C GLU A 214 10.02 -3.92 36.62
N ASN A 215 9.26 -4.74 35.86
CA ASN A 215 9.28 -6.20 35.95
C ASN A 215 10.22 -6.87 34.91
N ASP A 216 11.15 -6.13 34.32
CA ASP A 216 12.13 -6.61 33.33
C ASP A 216 11.51 -7.34 32.11
N LYS A 217 10.24 -7.05 31.76
CA LYS A 217 9.55 -7.62 30.59
C LYS A 217 9.85 -6.87 29.31
N ILE A 218 10.26 -5.61 29.42
CA ILE A 218 10.78 -4.79 28.33
C ILE A 218 12.08 -4.09 28.76
N THR A 219 12.80 -3.55 27.78
CA THR A 219 14.06 -2.82 28.04
C THR A 219 13.80 -1.32 28.18
N LEU A 220 14.74 -0.58 28.80
CA LEU A 220 14.70 0.89 28.82
C LEU A 220 14.54 1.46 27.41
N LYS A 221 15.27 0.92 26.43
CA LYS A 221 15.12 1.26 25.01
C LYS A 221 13.66 1.18 24.52
N ASP A 222 12.96 0.10 24.85
CA ASP A 222 11.58 -0.11 24.41
C ASP A 222 10.62 0.92 25.04
N TYR A 223 10.83 1.25 26.31
CA TYR A 223 10.10 2.29 27.03
C TYR A 223 10.35 3.68 26.42
N VAL A 224 11.62 4.08 26.28
CA VAL A 224 12.00 5.38 25.69
C VAL A 224 11.50 5.50 24.25
N LEU A 225 11.53 4.41 23.47
CA LEU A 225 11.02 4.40 22.10
C LEU A 225 9.52 4.70 22.05
N PHE A 226 8.73 4.04 22.90
CA PHE A 226 7.29 4.27 22.98
C PHE A 226 6.98 5.70 23.42
N TYR A 227 7.62 6.14 24.51
CA TYR A 227 7.47 7.47 25.08
C TYR A 227 7.80 8.53 24.02
N LEU A 228 9.00 8.47 23.43
CA LEU A 228 9.43 9.46 22.44
C LEU A 228 8.52 9.50 21.20
N THR A 229 8.11 8.33 20.67
CA THR A 229 7.19 8.28 19.51
C THR A 229 5.85 8.94 19.82
N PHE A 230 5.35 8.78 21.06
CA PHE A 230 4.11 9.44 21.50
C PHE A 230 4.29 10.95 21.63
N PHE A 231 5.32 11.42 22.36
CA PHE A 231 5.54 12.84 22.64
C PHE A 231 5.83 13.66 21.39
N LEU A 232 6.59 13.11 20.44
CA LEU A 232 6.81 13.78 19.16
C LEU A 232 5.57 13.75 18.26
N GLY A 233 4.60 12.87 18.56
CA GLY A 233 3.43 12.63 17.71
C GLY A 233 3.82 12.27 16.28
N ASP A 234 5.03 11.76 16.05
CA ASP A 234 5.65 11.62 14.75
C ASP A 234 5.22 10.33 14.03
N ARG A 235 5.60 10.14 12.77
CA ARG A 235 5.48 8.81 12.18
C ARG A 235 6.60 7.99 12.79
N LYS A 236 6.31 6.80 13.33
CA LYS A 236 7.33 5.88 13.88
C LYS A 236 8.64 5.78 13.09
N SER A 237 8.58 5.83 11.75
CA SER A 237 9.77 5.82 10.87
C SER A 237 10.71 7.02 11.05
N GLU A 238 10.20 8.16 11.49
CA GLU A 238 10.93 9.41 11.78
C GLU A 238 11.72 9.21 13.08
N THR A 239 11.08 8.78 14.17
CA THR A 239 11.75 8.38 15.42
C THR A 239 12.80 7.30 15.19
N TYR A 240 12.53 6.30 14.33
CA TYR A 240 13.50 5.23 14.04
C TYR A 240 14.73 5.74 13.30
N ALA A 241 14.63 6.88 12.62
CA ALA A 241 15.73 7.50 11.89
C ALA A 241 16.50 8.53 12.71
N LEU A 242 16.10 8.79 13.96
CA LEU A 242 16.84 9.69 14.84
C LEU A 242 18.24 9.15 15.10
N GLN A 243 19.19 10.07 15.11
CA GLN A 243 20.59 9.86 15.43
C GLN A 243 20.94 10.84 16.55
N TRP A 244 21.96 10.55 17.37
CA TRP A 244 22.27 11.41 18.51
C TRP A 244 22.62 12.85 18.14
N LYS A 245 23.15 13.09 16.93
CA LYS A 245 23.37 14.44 16.39
C LYS A 245 22.09 15.28 16.24
N HIS A 246 20.92 14.65 16.18
CA HIS A 246 19.63 15.33 16.05
C HIS A 246 19.04 15.78 17.40
N ILE A 247 19.69 15.44 18.52
CA ILE A 247 19.23 15.78 19.86
C ILE A 247 20.22 16.76 20.47
N ASP A 248 19.80 18.01 20.61
CA ASP A 248 20.55 19.04 21.31
C ASP A 248 20.15 19.03 22.78
N PHE A 249 20.99 18.40 23.61
CA PHE A 249 20.77 18.28 25.05
C PHE A 249 20.90 19.63 25.78
N SER A 250 21.65 20.58 25.22
CA SER A 250 21.86 21.89 25.84
C SER A 250 20.65 22.80 25.68
N LYS A 251 19.97 22.69 24.53
CA LYS A 251 18.78 23.48 24.21
C LYS A 251 17.47 22.73 24.48
N SER A 252 17.54 21.48 24.93
CA SER A 252 16.38 20.60 25.08
C SER A 252 15.57 20.51 23.79
N GLN A 253 16.23 20.19 22.67
CA GLN A 253 15.61 20.18 21.34
C GLN A 253 15.88 18.89 20.55
N ILE A 254 14.88 18.46 19.77
CA ILE A 254 14.98 17.34 18.84
C ILE A 254 14.66 17.82 17.42
N GLN A 255 15.53 17.50 16.48
CA GLN A 255 15.36 17.83 15.06
C GLN A 255 14.87 16.62 14.25
N LEU A 256 13.64 16.66 13.76
CA LEU A 256 13.10 15.67 12.81
C LEU A 256 13.32 16.14 11.37
N ILE A 257 14.29 15.53 10.68
CA ILE A 257 14.64 15.84 9.28
C ILE A 257 14.57 14.64 8.34
N GLN A 258 14.53 13.42 8.89
CA GLN A 258 14.64 12.18 8.12
C GLN A 258 13.75 11.07 8.69
N ALA A 259 13.53 10.04 7.88
CA ALA A 259 12.78 8.84 8.23
C ALA A 259 13.45 7.60 7.64
N LEU A 260 13.15 6.42 8.20
CA LEU A 260 13.53 5.15 7.61
C LEU A 260 12.46 4.67 6.64
N ASP A 261 12.88 4.15 5.49
CA ASP A 261 12.01 3.36 4.63
C ASP A 261 11.83 1.92 5.15
N ARG A 262 11.00 1.12 4.47
CA ARG A 262 10.77 -0.30 4.85
C ARG A 262 12.03 -1.18 4.76
N TYR A 263 13.08 -0.71 4.09
CA TYR A 263 14.36 -1.40 3.91
C TYR A 263 15.43 -0.85 4.85
N ARG A 264 15.05 0.01 5.82
CA ARG A 264 15.94 0.65 6.80
C ARG A 264 16.93 1.62 6.18
N GLN A 265 16.59 2.18 5.01
CA GLN A 265 17.36 3.24 4.38
C GLN A 265 16.83 4.60 4.79
N VAL A 266 17.76 5.52 5.05
CA VAL A 266 17.43 6.91 5.38
C VAL A 266 16.85 7.60 4.15
N LYS A 267 15.74 8.29 4.35
CA LYS A 267 15.09 9.15 3.37
C LYS A 267 14.64 10.44 4.04
N SER A 268 14.43 11.48 3.24
CA SER A 268 13.79 12.70 3.74
C SER A 268 12.37 12.41 4.23
N THR A 269 11.92 13.23 5.18
CA THR A 269 10.52 13.26 5.64
C THR A 269 9.58 13.50 4.46
N LYS A 270 8.29 13.17 4.65
CA LYS A 270 7.29 13.46 3.62
C LYS A 270 7.21 14.98 3.41
N GLY A 271 7.44 15.42 2.18
CA GLY A 271 7.46 16.85 1.83
C GLY A 271 8.74 17.58 2.23
N ASN A 272 9.82 16.87 2.60
CA ASN A 272 11.11 17.44 3.01
C ASN A 272 11.01 18.45 4.17
N LYS A 273 10.02 18.30 5.04
CA LYS A 273 9.83 19.15 6.21
C LYS A 273 10.93 18.88 7.25
N LYS A 274 11.46 19.97 7.82
CA LYS A 274 12.36 19.93 8.98
C LYS A 274 11.60 20.53 10.16
N THR A 275 11.47 19.77 11.23
CA THR A 275 10.74 20.20 12.43
C THR A 275 11.67 20.14 13.63
N ILE A 276 11.61 21.16 14.48
CA ILE A 276 12.33 21.21 15.75
C ILE A 276 11.29 21.14 16.87
N PHE A 277 11.45 20.19 17.77
CA PHE A 277 10.61 20.05 18.96
C PHE A 277 11.41 20.47 20.18
N SER A 278 10.85 21.36 20.99
CA SER A 278 11.31 21.55 22.37
C SER A 278 10.79 20.41 23.23
N ILE A 279 11.65 19.83 24.06
CA ILE A 279 11.30 18.70 24.93
C ILE A 279 11.33 19.09 26.41
N SER A 280 10.52 18.42 27.21
CA SER A 280 10.50 18.60 28.66
C SER A 280 11.79 18.08 29.31
N ASN A 281 12.06 18.55 30.53
CA ASN A 281 13.19 18.07 31.31
C ASN A 281 13.11 16.55 31.58
N ASP A 282 11.91 16.02 31.83
CA ASP A 282 11.73 14.59 32.07
C ASP A 282 12.13 13.74 30.85
N LEU A 283 11.72 14.16 29.65
CA LEU A 283 12.11 13.49 28.41
C LEU A 283 13.62 13.61 28.15
N LEU A 284 14.22 14.76 28.48
CA LEU A 284 15.66 14.96 28.37
C LEU A 284 16.44 14.02 29.31
N GLN A 285 16.00 13.87 30.56
CA GLN A 285 16.61 12.97 31.53
C GLN A 285 16.49 11.50 31.09
N LEU A 286 15.32 11.12 30.57
CA LEU A 286 15.09 9.78 30.04
C LEU A 286 16.00 9.47 28.84
N LEU A 287 16.14 10.42 27.90
CA LEU A 287 17.04 10.29 26.76
C LEU A 287 18.51 10.26 27.17
N THR A 288 18.90 11.01 28.21
CA THR A 288 20.27 11.01 28.75
C THR A 288 20.61 9.65 29.32
N SER A 289 19.72 9.10 30.17
CA SER A 289 19.87 7.77 30.76
C SER A 289 19.98 6.69 29.67
N TRP A 290 19.12 6.76 28.65
CA TRP A 290 19.19 5.84 27.51
C TRP A 290 20.49 5.98 26.71
N LYS A 291 20.97 7.20 26.47
CA LYS A 291 22.23 7.45 25.75
C LYS A 291 23.42 6.82 26.45
N GLU A 292 23.47 6.92 27.77
CA GLU A 292 24.50 6.30 28.60
C GLU A 292 24.41 4.77 28.54
N GLN A 293 23.21 4.20 28.75
CA GLN A 293 23.00 2.76 28.66
C GLN A 293 23.39 2.22 27.28
N GLN A 294 22.96 2.87 26.19
CA GLN A 294 23.30 2.45 24.83
C GLN A 294 24.81 2.48 24.60
N LYS A 295 25.51 3.52 25.09
CA LYS A 295 26.97 3.60 25.01
C LYS A 295 27.64 2.40 25.69
N HIS A 296 27.17 2.02 26.88
CA HIS A 296 27.68 0.83 27.59
C HIS A 296 27.36 -0.48 26.86
N GLU A 297 26.15 -0.62 26.32
CA GLU A 297 25.75 -1.80 25.54
C GLU A 297 26.59 -1.95 24.26
N LEU A 298 26.82 -0.86 23.53
CA LEU A 298 27.64 -0.87 22.31
C LEU A 298 29.12 -1.14 22.61
N ALA A 299 29.64 -0.63 23.72
CA ALA A 299 31.02 -0.87 24.14
C ALA A 299 31.31 -2.35 24.40
N LYS A 300 30.32 -3.14 24.88
CA LYS A 300 30.45 -4.60 25.03
C LYS A 300 30.71 -5.34 23.73
N PHE A 301 30.38 -4.71 22.59
CA PHE A 301 30.64 -5.24 21.25
C PHE A 301 31.80 -4.52 20.53
N GLY A 302 32.59 -3.70 21.26
CA GLY A 302 33.69 -2.92 20.68
C GLY A 302 33.24 -1.76 19.79
N ILE A 303 31.96 -1.34 19.88
CA ILE A 303 31.42 -0.26 19.05
C ILE A 303 31.52 1.06 19.81
N ILE A 304 32.26 2.02 19.23
CA ILE A 304 32.36 3.38 19.76
C ILE A 304 31.21 4.22 19.20
N SER A 305 30.39 4.78 20.10
CA SER A 305 29.29 5.66 19.72
C SER A 305 29.81 6.98 19.14
N ASN A 306 29.19 7.45 18.05
CA ASN A 306 29.50 8.70 17.37
C ASN A 306 28.20 9.50 17.13
N PRO A 307 28.25 10.76 16.66
CA PRO A 307 27.04 11.55 16.43
C PRO A 307 26.04 10.95 15.42
N GLU A 308 26.52 10.13 14.48
CA GLU A 308 25.71 9.42 13.48
C GLU A 308 25.05 8.14 14.04
N GLN A 309 25.34 7.76 15.29
CA GLN A 309 24.74 6.60 15.92
C GLN A 309 23.23 6.80 16.04
N PHE A 310 22.47 5.84 15.51
CA PHE A 310 21.01 5.81 15.65
C PHE A 310 20.63 5.71 17.13
N VAL A 311 19.64 6.51 17.54
CA VAL A 311 19.14 6.55 18.91
C VAL A 311 18.57 5.18 19.29
N PHE A 312 17.91 4.50 18.35
CA PHE A 312 17.37 3.17 18.59
C PHE A 312 17.91 2.16 17.58
N THR A 313 18.54 1.11 18.09
CA THR A 313 19.04 0.00 17.30
C THR A 313 18.62 -1.34 17.92
N TYR A 314 18.82 -2.41 17.16
CA TYR A 314 18.58 -3.77 17.63
C TYR A 314 19.56 -4.75 16.98
N ILE A 315 19.60 -5.96 17.54
CA ILE A 315 20.27 -7.11 16.94
C ILE A 315 19.25 -7.78 16.02
N ASP A 316 19.57 -7.85 14.73
CA ASP A 316 18.66 -8.49 13.77
C ASP A 316 18.67 -10.02 13.87
N THR A 317 17.75 -10.68 13.18
CA THR A 317 17.60 -12.14 13.23
C THR A 317 18.81 -12.91 12.68
N ARG A 318 19.75 -12.23 12.04
CA ARG A 318 21.00 -12.81 11.54
C ARG A 318 22.17 -12.56 12.51
N GLY A 319 21.90 -12.01 13.69
CA GLY A 319 22.90 -11.68 14.69
C GLY A 319 23.66 -10.39 14.37
N ASN A 320 23.26 -9.60 13.37
CA ASN A 320 23.94 -8.34 13.12
C ASN A 320 23.55 -7.32 14.20
N ILE A 321 24.56 -6.80 14.89
CA ILE A 321 24.40 -5.83 15.97
C ILE A 321 24.25 -4.42 15.40
N ASN A 322 23.69 -3.52 16.21
CA ASN A 322 23.58 -2.08 15.95
C ASN A 322 22.86 -1.73 14.62
N LYS A 323 21.83 -2.49 14.26
CA LYS A 323 21.04 -2.23 13.05
C LYS A 323 19.87 -1.28 13.35
N PRO A 324 19.47 -0.42 12.39
CA PRO A 324 18.27 0.38 12.53
C PRO A 324 17.03 -0.49 12.73
N LEU A 325 16.06 -0.01 13.51
CA LEU A 325 14.86 -0.77 13.85
C LEU A 325 14.08 -1.21 12.60
N HIS A 326 13.48 -2.41 12.68
CA HIS A 326 12.52 -2.87 11.68
C HIS A 326 11.24 -2.02 11.72
N ALA A 327 10.58 -1.84 10.56
CA ALA A 327 9.38 -1.00 10.44
C ALA A 327 8.24 -1.40 11.41
N ASP A 328 8.17 -2.68 11.79
CA ASP A 328 7.14 -3.20 12.70
C ASP A 328 7.60 -3.33 14.15
N TYR A 329 8.80 -2.87 14.51
CA TYR A 329 9.38 -3.07 15.84
C TYR A 329 8.43 -2.64 16.97
N LEU A 330 8.02 -1.36 16.99
CA LEU A 330 7.11 -0.86 18.03
C LEU A 330 5.71 -1.49 17.96
N ASN A 331 5.27 -1.90 16.75
CA ASN A 331 3.96 -2.56 16.60
C ASN A 331 3.98 -3.93 17.28
N ASN A 332 5.06 -4.68 17.07
CA ASN A 332 5.27 -5.98 17.71
C ASN A 332 5.44 -5.82 19.22
N LYS A 333 6.13 -4.77 19.69
CA LYS A 333 6.28 -4.47 21.12
C LYS A 333 4.95 -4.15 21.79
N MET A 334 4.18 -3.20 21.24
CA MET A 334 2.82 -2.90 21.73
C MET A 334 1.92 -4.13 21.70
N LYS A 335 1.99 -4.95 20.64
CA LYS A 335 1.25 -6.22 20.56
C LYS A 335 1.67 -7.20 21.67
N SER A 336 2.94 -7.26 22.02
CA SER A 336 3.45 -8.11 23.09
C SER A 336 2.98 -7.64 24.47
N ILE A 337 2.98 -6.32 24.71
CA ILE A 337 2.52 -5.71 25.96
C ILE A 337 1.02 -6.00 26.14
N ARG A 338 0.20 -5.72 25.13
CA ARG A 338 -1.24 -6.03 25.14
C ARG A 338 -1.59 -7.52 25.33
N LYS A 339 -0.65 -8.44 25.05
CA LYS A 339 -0.87 -9.86 25.37
C LYS A 339 -0.77 -10.15 26.86
N ARG A 340 0.04 -9.38 27.59
CA ARG A 340 0.20 -9.45 29.05
C ARG A 340 -0.87 -8.63 29.77
N HIS A 341 -1.15 -7.46 29.22
CA HIS A 341 -2.09 -6.44 29.68
C HIS A 341 -3.36 -6.48 28.82
N LYS A 342 -4.28 -7.39 29.14
CA LYS A 342 -5.42 -7.76 28.27
C LYS A 342 -6.55 -6.73 28.27
N GLU A 343 -6.62 -5.94 29.33
CA GLU A 343 -7.51 -4.79 29.52
C GLU A 343 -7.19 -3.66 28.54
N LEU A 344 -5.94 -3.56 28.06
CA LEU A 344 -5.56 -2.52 27.11
C LEU A 344 -6.40 -2.54 25.82
N ALA A 345 -7.02 -1.38 25.58
CA ALA A 345 -7.65 -1.06 24.31
C ALA A 345 -6.65 -1.25 23.16
N HIS A 346 -7.13 -1.78 22.03
CA HIS A 346 -6.27 -2.00 20.86
C HIS A 346 -5.68 -0.68 20.37
N ALA A 347 -4.34 -0.61 20.32
CA ALA A 347 -3.62 0.53 19.79
C ALA A 347 -2.45 0.11 18.88
N THR A 348 -2.07 1.04 18.03
CA THR A 348 -0.87 0.98 17.17
C THR A 348 -0.16 2.33 17.28
N PRO A 349 1.12 2.45 16.88
CA PRO A 349 1.80 3.74 16.88
C PRO A 349 1.06 4.81 16.07
N HIS A 350 0.35 4.40 15.02
CA HIS A 350 -0.48 5.33 14.27
C HIS A 350 -1.70 5.80 15.06
N LYS A 351 -2.37 4.91 15.81
CA LYS A 351 -3.48 5.28 16.70
C LYS A 351 -3.03 6.19 17.84
N LEU A 352 -1.82 5.99 18.37
CA LEU A 352 -1.23 6.88 19.37
C LEU A 352 -1.02 8.30 18.81
N ARG A 353 -0.51 8.40 17.58
CA ARG A 353 -0.41 9.69 16.87
C ARG A 353 -1.76 10.36 16.66
N HIS A 354 -2.80 9.60 16.27
CA HIS A 354 -4.18 10.11 16.23
C HIS A 354 -4.63 10.60 17.60
N THR A 355 -4.39 9.81 18.65
CA THR A 355 -4.74 10.15 20.03
C THR A 355 -4.11 11.47 20.48
N GLY A 356 -2.80 11.65 20.28
CA GLY A 356 -2.12 12.90 20.63
C GLY A 356 -2.72 14.12 19.91
N ALA A 357 -3.04 13.97 18.62
CA ALA A 357 -3.68 15.02 17.82
C ALA A 357 -5.08 15.38 18.35
N THR A 358 -5.92 14.37 18.62
CA THR A 358 -7.29 14.56 19.10
C THR A 358 -7.30 15.19 20.49
N LEU A 359 -6.48 14.69 21.42
CA LEU A 359 -6.40 15.24 22.78
C LEU A 359 -5.87 16.68 22.78
N ALA A 360 -4.87 17.00 21.95
CA ALA A 360 -4.38 18.37 21.80
C ALA A 360 -5.48 19.32 21.30
N LYS A 361 -6.32 18.87 20.36
CA LYS A 361 -7.48 19.66 19.92
C LYS A 361 -8.49 19.87 21.03
N GLN A 362 -8.83 18.82 21.77
CA GLN A 362 -9.76 18.90 22.89
C GLN A 362 -9.25 19.84 24.00
N ALA A 363 -7.93 19.93 24.17
CA ALA A 363 -7.27 20.89 25.05
C ALA A 363 -7.21 22.33 24.49
N GLY A 364 -7.80 22.60 23.32
CA GLY A 364 -7.91 23.94 22.74
C GLY A 364 -6.82 24.34 21.75
N MET A 365 -5.89 23.44 21.37
CA MET A 365 -4.84 23.76 20.40
C MET A 365 -5.43 24.00 19.00
N SER A 366 -4.90 24.98 18.26
CA SER A 366 -5.37 25.29 16.91
C SER A 366 -5.03 24.15 15.93
N LEU A 367 -5.81 24.02 14.86
CA LEU A 367 -5.58 22.95 13.87
C LEU A 367 -4.24 23.14 13.16
N GLU A 368 -3.83 24.39 12.97
CA GLU A 368 -2.55 24.81 12.40
C GLU A 368 -1.39 24.35 13.28
N ALA A 369 -1.46 24.61 14.58
CA ALA A 369 -0.43 24.19 15.55
C ALA A 369 -0.34 22.66 15.65
N ILE A 370 -1.48 21.96 15.65
CA ILE A 370 -1.49 20.48 15.60
C ILE A 370 -0.90 19.97 14.30
N SER A 371 -1.21 20.59 13.16
CA SER A 371 -0.68 20.21 11.85
C SER A 371 0.84 20.38 11.76
N GLU A 372 1.36 21.45 12.37
CA GLU A 372 2.79 21.73 12.49
C GLU A 372 3.48 20.71 13.40
N ALA A 373 2.94 20.47 14.60
CA ALA A 373 3.45 19.48 15.55
C ALA A 373 3.45 18.06 14.97
N LEU A 374 2.42 17.69 14.22
CA LEU A 374 2.36 16.38 13.55
C LEU A 374 3.18 16.34 12.26
N THR A 375 3.93 17.37 11.89
CA THR A 375 4.76 17.37 10.66
C THR A 375 3.95 17.03 9.39
N HIS A 376 2.65 17.38 9.36
CA HIS A 376 1.78 17.09 8.22
C HIS A 376 2.06 18.05 7.06
N SER A 377 2.23 17.52 5.86
CA SER A 377 2.44 18.34 4.64
C SER A 377 1.17 19.04 4.15
N ASP A 378 0.00 18.62 4.63
CA ASP A 378 -1.32 19.06 4.18
C ASP A 378 -2.27 19.13 5.39
N THR A 379 -2.96 20.25 5.58
CA THR A 379 -3.93 20.47 6.67
C THR A 379 -5.13 19.55 6.57
N GLY A 380 -5.51 19.12 5.35
CA GLY A 380 -6.55 18.11 5.13
C GLY A 380 -6.17 16.74 5.71
N THR A 381 -4.86 16.45 5.83
CA THR A 381 -4.39 15.28 6.58
C THR A 381 -4.77 15.45 8.04
N THR A 382 -4.49 16.60 8.68
CA THR A 382 -4.80 16.90 10.09
C THR A 382 -6.29 16.88 10.40
N GLN A 383 -7.16 17.35 9.51
CA GLN A 383 -8.63 17.29 9.69
C GLN A 383 -9.15 15.85 9.86
N ILE A 384 -8.52 14.86 9.23
CA ILE A 384 -8.86 13.43 9.39
C ILE A 384 -8.46 12.89 10.78
N TYR A 385 -7.44 13.48 11.44
CA TYR A 385 -6.97 13.08 12.78
C TYR A 385 -7.79 13.77 13.88
N VAL A 386 -8.32 14.96 13.57
CA VAL A 386 -8.97 15.85 14.51
C VAL A 386 -10.49 15.80 14.30
N ASN A 387 -11.03 14.62 13.97
CA ASN A 387 -12.47 14.38 13.89
C ASN A 387 -13.09 14.35 15.30
N THR A 388 -12.83 15.39 16.09
CA THR A 388 -13.64 15.78 17.23
C THR A 388 -14.95 16.30 16.67
N SER A 389 -16.08 15.88 17.23
CA SER A 389 -17.38 16.55 17.04
C SER A 389 -17.15 18.06 16.98
N ASN A 390 -17.60 18.72 15.91
CA ASN A 390 -17.54 20.18 15.78
C ASN A 390 -18.45 20.79 16.86
N VAL A 391 -17.97 20.84 18.10
CA VAL A 391 -18.63 21.56 19.18
C VAL A 391 -18.38 23.02 18.88
N VAL A 392 -19.38 23.66 18.29
CA VAL A 392 -19.40 25.09 18.05
C VAL A 392 -19.76 25.72 19.40
N PRO A 393 -18.79 26.34 20.12
CA PRO A 393 -19.01 26.83 21.48
C PRO A 393 -20.02 27.99 21.53
N MET A 394 -20.18 28.69 20.42
CA MET A 394 -21.16 29.76 20.23
C MET A 394 -21.57 29.79 18.76
N THR A 395 -22.87 29.84 18.50
CA THR A 395 -23.36 29.86 17.11
C THR A 395 -22.98 31.18 16.43
N VAL A 396 -22.82 31.16 15.11
CA VAL A 396 -22.48 32.37 14.32
C VAL A 396 -23.53 33.47 14.52
N GLY A 397 -24.80 33.09 14.67
CA GLY A 397 -25.89 34.04 14.94
C GLY A 397 -25.78 34.69 16.32
N GLU A 398 -25.33 33.95 17.33
CA GLU A 398 -25.18 34.45 18.70
C GLU A 398 -23.97 35.37 18.84
N PHE A 399 -22.87 35.06 18.15
CA PHE A 399 -21.71 35.96 18.02
C PHE A 399 -22.13 37.28 17.33
N ALA A 400 -22.83 37.20 16.20
CA ALA A 400 -23.32 38.39 15.49
C ALA A 400 -24.29 39.22 16.35
N LEU A 401 -25.18 38.57 17.11
CA LEU A 401 -26.11 39.25 18.01
C LEU A 401 -25.38 39.94 19.17
N GLN A 402 -24.30 39.36 19.70
CA GLN A 402 -23.46 40.01 20.72
C GLN A 402 -22.71 41.22 20.15
N SER A 403 -22.21 41.13 18.91
CA SER A 403 -21.55 42.25 18.23
C SER A 403 -22.50 43.40 17.88
N LEU A 404 -23.80 43.15 17.74
CA LEU A 404 -24.82 44.19 17.54
C LEU A 404 -25.28 44.85 18.85
N LYS A 405 -24.92 44.27 20.01
CA LYS A 405 -25.24 44.79 21.35
C LYS A 405 -24.07 45.56 22.00
N GLN A 406 -22.92 45.60 21.34
CA GLN A 406 -21.82 46.53 21.62
C GLN A 406 -21.98 47.76 20.73
#